data_AF-U4UPT7-F1
#
_entry.id   AF-U4UPT7-F1
#
_cell.length_a   1.000
_cell.length_b   1.000
_cell.length_c   1.000
_cell.angle_alpha   90.00
_cell.angle_beta   90.00
_cell.angle_gamma   90.00
#
_symmetry.space_group_name_H-M   'P 1'
#
loop_
_entity.id
_entity.type
_entity.pdbx_description
1 polymer ?
#
loop_
_entity_poly.entity_id
_entity_poly.type
_entity_poly.pdbx_seq_one_letter_code
_entity_poly.pdbx_strand_id
1 'polypeptide(L)'
;MFFLFTEIAKVRASLFQINGVKKEPLILPEPDGQITTLTEKVYVPVKEHPDFNFVGRILGPRGMTAKQLEQETGCKIMVRGKGSMRDKKKEDQNRGKPNWEHLSDELHVLLTVDDTENRAQIKLARAVEEVKKLLVPVSNIQTCFRNQPIVLACSNKRYAVKFTSSFLILATMRP
;
A
#
# COMPACT_ATOMS: atom_id res chain seq x y z
N MET A 1 21.63 -14.07 6.79
CA MET A 1 20.20 -13.77 7.04
C MET A 1 19.66 -12.59 6.21
N PHE A 2 20.45 -11.57 5.85
CA PHE A 2 20.04 -10.46 4.97
C PHE A 2 19.70 -10.86 3.52
N PHE A 3 20.39 -11.87 2.96
CA PHE A 3 20.20 -12.31 1.57
C PHE A 3 18.83 -12.92 1.26
N LEU A 4 18.15 -13.52 2.25
CA LEU A 4 16.86 -14.16 2.01
C LEU A 4 15.72 -13.12 1.90
N PHE A 5 15.80 -12.03 2.65
CA PHE A 5 14.77 -10.99 2.64
C PHE A 5 14.77 -10.18 1.34
N THR A 6 15.95 -9.91 0.76
CA THR A 6 16.08 -9.23 -0.53
C THR A 6 15.54 -10.08 -1.69
N GLU A 7 15.85 -11.38 -1.73
CA GLU A 7 15.30 -12.27 -2.76
C GLU A 7 13.78 -12.47 -2.61
N ILE A 8 13.29 -12.64 -1.39
CA ILE A 8 11.84 -12.70 -1.12
C ILE A 8 11.16 -11.38 -1.54
N ALA A 9 11.79 -10.23 -1.32
CA ALA A 9 11.27 -8.94 -1.74
C ALA A 9 11.22 -8.82 -3.27
N LYS A 10 12.25 -9.26 -3.99
CA LYS A 10 12.27 -9.28 -5.47
C LYS A 10 11.18 -10.17 -6.05
N VAL A 11 11.04 -11.40 -5.56
CA VAL A 11 10.00 -12.34 -6.03
C VAL A 11 8.60 -11.78 -5.76
N ARG A 12 8.40 -11.10 -4.62
CA ARG A 12 7.14 -10.42 -4.29
C ARG A 12 6.89 -9.18 -5.12
N ALA A 13 7.91 -8.37 -5.40
CA ALA A 13 7.79 -7.21 -6.27
C ALA A 13 7.29 -7.62 -7.66
N SER A 14 7.79 -8.73 -8.20
CA SER A 14 7.29 -9.32 -9.44
C SER A 14 5.83 -9.79 -9.34
N LEU A 15 5.40 -10.31 -8.18
CA LEU A 15 4.03 -10.82 -7.97
C LEU A 15 2.99 -9.72 -7.70
N PHE A 16 3.42 -8.63 -7.04
CA PHE A 16 2.59 -7.48 -6.65
C PHE A 16 2.64 -6.32 -7.66
N GLN A 17 3.17 -6.54 -8.87
CA GLN A 17 2.96 -5.67 -10.03
C GLN A 17 1.47 -5.69 -10.42
N ILE A 18 0.61 -5.13 -9.57
CA ILE A 18 -0.84 -5.12 -9.77
C ILE A 18 -1.21 -4.20 -10.95
N ASN A 19 -0.28 -3.36 -11.45
CA ASN A 19 -0.58 -2.36 -12.48
C ASN A 19 0.26 -2.45 -13.77
N GLY A 20 1.10 -3.47 -13.98
CA GLY A 20 1.80 -3.65 -15.29
C GLY A 20 2.76 -2.54 -15.73
N VAL A 21 2.97 -1.50 -14.92
CA VAL A 21 3.96 -0.45 -15.20
C VAL A 21 5.31 -0.97 -14.72
N LYS A 22 6.18 -1.33 -15.68
CA LYS A 22 7.62 -1.41 -15.43
C LYS A 22 8.05 -0.07 -14.85
N LYS A 23 8.23 0.04 -13.52
CA LYS A 23 8.84 1.23 -12.94
C LYS A 23 10.29 1.22 -13.44
N GLU A 24 10.58 2.08 -14.40
CA GLU A 24 11.97 2.33 -14.82
C GLU A 24 12.79 2.67 -13.57
N PRO A 25 14.01 2.13 -13.43
CA PRO A 25 14.87 2.46 -12.31
C PRO A 25 15.04 3.97 -12.29
N LEU A 26 14.77 4.59 -11.14
CA LEU A 26 14.91 6.04 -10.96
C LEU A 26 16.34 6.42 -11.33
N ILE A 27 16.52 7.11 -12.45
CA ILE A 27 17.79 7.71 -12.83
C ILE A 27 17.96 8.90 -11.89
N LEU A 28 18.59 8.66 -10.74
CA LEU A 28 18.89 9.70 -9.78
C LEU A 28 20.08 10.51 -10.29
N PRO A 29 20.01 11.86 -10.27
CA PRO A 29 21.15 12.70 -10.61
C PRO A 29 22.32 12.42 -9.64
N GLU A 30 23.52 12.86 -9.98
CA GLU A 30 24.66 12.79 -9.05
C GLU A 30 24.32 13.52 -7.74
N PRO A 31 24.81 13.01 -6.59
CA PRO A 31 24.50 13.60 -5.30
C PRO A 31 25.23 14.94 -5.22
N ASP A 32 24.46 16.03 -5.22
CA ASP A 32 24.99 17.38 -5.09
C ASP A 32 24.56 17.96 -3.74
N GLY A 33 25.54 18.41 -2.95
CA GLY A 33 25.32 19.04 -1.66
C GLY A 33 25.32 18.10 -0.45
N GLN A 34 24.78 18.62 0.66
CA GLN A 34 24.74 17.97 1.97
C GLN A 34 23.53 17.05 2.11
N ILE A 35 23.66 15.99 2.93
CA ILE A 35 22.56 15.09 3.26
C ILE A 35 21.55 15.86 4.10
N THR A 36 20.33 16.00 3.59
CA THR A 36 19.22 16.69 4.24
C THR A 36 18.07 15.71 4.49
N THR A 37 17.39 15.86 5.61
CA THR A 37 16.19 15.09 5.93
C THR A 37 14.94 15.87 5.51
N LEU A 38 14.29 15.44 4.43
CA LEU A 38 13.02 16.01 4.01
C LEU A 38 11.86 15.23 4.60
N THR A 39 10.80 15.95 5.01
CA THR A 39 9.57 15.35 5.52
C THR A 39 8.36 15.92 4.82
N GLU A 40 7.44 15.06 4.41
CA GLU A 40 6.17 15.45 3.79
C GLU A 40 5.00 14.78 4.51
N LYS A 41 3.93 15.55 4.72
CA LYS A 41 2.70 15.08 5.37
C LYS A 41 1.59 15.00 4.32
N VAL A 42 1.06 13.80 4.11
CA VAL A 42 -0.06 13.53 3.20
C VAL A 42 -1.30 13.19 4.02
N TYR A 43 -2.32 14.04 3.97
CA TYR A 43 -3.59 13.81 4.66
C TYR A 43 -4.46 12.79 3.93
N VAL A 44 -5.12 11.92 4.69
CA VAL A 44 -6.02 10.89 4.14
C VAL A 44 -7.46 11.40 4.17
N PRO A 45 -8.20 11.38 3.04
CA PRO A 45 -9.59 11.85 2.98
C PRO A 45 -10.57 10.84 3.60
N VAL A 46 -10.45 10.61 4.92
CA VAL A 46 -11.34 9.71 5.67
C VAL A 46 -12.79 10.20 5.74
N LYS A 47 -13.02 11.50 5.48
CA LYS A 47 -14.35 12.12 5.48
C LYS A 47 -15.20 11.66 4.30
N GLU A 48 -14.57 11.38 3.15
CA GLU A 48 -15.25 10.96 1.92
C GLU A 48 -15.67 9.48 1.98
N HIS A 49 -14.82 8.64 2.58
CA HIS A 49 -15.04 7.20 2.68
C HIS A 49 -14.71 6.67 4.09
N PRO A 50 -15.60 6.88 5.09
CA PRO A 50 -15.34 6.50 6.47
C PRO A 50 -15.28 4.98 6.69
N ASP A 51 -15.93 4.20 5.82
CA ASP A 51 -15.98 2.73 5.91
C ASP A 51 -14.76 2.04 5.29
N PHE A 52 -13.90 2.80 4.58
CA PHE A 52 -12.73 2.26 3.92
C PHE A 52 -11.49 2.30 4.83
N ASN A 53 -10.85 1.13 4.99
CA ASN A 53 -9.68 0.98 5.83
C ASN A 53 -8.38 1.38 5.10
N PHE A 54 -8.13 2.68 4.95
CA PHE A 54 -6.91 3.21 4.32
C PHE A 54 -5.62 2.70 4.98
N VAL A 55 -5.56 2.71 6.32
CA VAL A 55 -4.39 2.24 7.08
C VAL A 55 -4.07 0.78 6.75
N GLY A 56 -5.09 -0.08 6.75
CA GLY A 56 -4.95 -1.49 6.40
C GLY A 56 -4.50 -1.69 4.95
N ARG A 57 -4.95 -0.83 4.03
CA ARG A 57 -4.54 -0.87 2.62
C ARG A 57 -3.09 -0.44 2.42
N ILE A 58 -2.63 0.59 3.13
CA ILE A 58 -1.27 1.14 3.03
C ILE A 58 -0.25 0.19 3.65
N LEU A 59 -0.52 -0.32 4.86
CA LEU A 59 0.36 -1.30 5.49
C LEU A 59 0.34 -2.65 4.78
N GLY A 60 -0.84 -3.09 4.34
CA GLY A 60 -1.05 -4.44 3.83
C GLY A 60 -0.86 -5.52 4.89
N PRO A 61 -0.90 -6.80 4.50
CA PRO A 61 -0.75 -7.91 5.44
C PRO A 61 0.61 -7.84 6.14
N ARG A 62 0.60 -7.79 7.48
CA ARG A 62 1.80 -7.69 8.35
C ARG A 62 2.70 -6.48 8.03
N GLY A 63 2.17 -5.41 7.43
CA GLY A 63 2.99 -4.24 7.09
C GLY A 63 3.94 -4.46 5.91
N MET A 64 3.77 -5.55 5.14
CA MET A 64 4.71 -5.87 4.05
C MET A 64 4.62 -4.88 2.89
N THR A 65 3.43 -4.35 2.60
CA THR A 65 3.24 -3.37 1.51
C THR A 65 3.96 -2.06 1.83
N ALA A 66 3.81 -1.56 3.06
CA ALA A 66 4.54 -0.37 3.50
C ALA A 66 6.06 -0.59 3.44
N LYS A 67 6.57 -1.71 3.99
CA LYS A 67 8.01 -2.04 3.94
C LYS A 67 8.55 -2.14 2.52
N GLN A 68 7.77 -2.71 1.61
CA GLN A 68 8.16 -2.80 0.20
C GLN A 68 8.21 -1.40 -0.43
N LEU A 69 7.21 -0.56 -0.17
CA LEU A 69 7.17 0.81 -0.67
C LEU A 69 8.35 1.64 -0.11
N GLU A 70 8.73 1.43 1.14
CA GLU A 70 9.92 2.03 1.76
C GLU A 70 11.20 1.58 1.05
N GLN A 71 11.35 0.29 0.76
CA GLN A 71 12.52 -0.25 0.04
C GLN A 71 12.61 0.22 -1.41
N GLU A 72 11.48 0.35 -2.11
CA GLU A 72 11.43 0.79 -3.51
C GLU A 72 11.73 2.28 -3.67
N THR A 73 11.19 3.11 -2.76
CA THR A 73 11.32 4.57 -2.84
C THR A 73 12.52 5.10 -2.07
N GLY A 74 13.07 4.33 -1.14
CA GLY A 74 14.08 4.79 -0.20
C GLY A 74 13.54 5.84 0.77
N CYS A 75 12.22 5.90 0.94
CA CYS A 75 11.53 6.79 1.87
C CYS A 75 11.06 5.99 3.08
N LYS A 76 11.03 6.60 4.26
CA LYS A 76 10.41 6.03 5.46
C LYS A 76 8.96 6.46 5.56
N ILE A 77 8.06 5.51 5.77
CA ILE A 77 6.61 5.74 5.73
C ILE A 77 6.02 5.49 7.11
N MET A 78 5.42 6.53 7.70
CA MET A 78 4.86 6.47 9.04
C MET A 78 3.41 6.94 9.03
N VAL A 79 2.48 6.04 9.35
CA VAL A 79 1.07 6.42 9.55
C VAL A 79 0.92 7.04 10.94
N ARG A 80 0.39 8.25 11.00
CA ARG A 80 0.15 9.04 12.22
C ARG A 80 -1.26 9.64 12.15
N GLY A 81 -1.69 10.32 13.20
CA GLY A 81 -3.05 10.87 13.28
C GLY A 81 -4.06 9.98 14.02
N LYS A 82 -5.26 10.52 14.15
CA LYS A 82 -6.45 9.90 14.74
C LYS A 82 -6.90 8.69 13.92
N GLY A 83 -7.08 7.54 14.57
CA GLY A 83 -7.44 6.29 13.92
C GLY A 83 -6.26 5.53 13.29
N SER A 84 -5.02 5.96 13.57
CA SER A 84 -3.81 5.18 13.22
C SER A 84 -3.74 3.85 13.97
N MET A 85 -4.32 3.78 15.17
CA MET A 85 -4.42 2.55 15.94
C MET A 85 -5.70 1.78 15.60
N ARG A 86 -5.59 0.45 15.58
CA ARG A 86 -6.75 -0.45 15.44
C ARG A 86 -7.76 -0.28 16.58
N ASP A 87 -7.26 -0.06 17.80
CA ASP A 87 -8.07 0.04 19.02
C ASP A 87 -8.27 1.52 19.42
N LYS A 88 -9.40 2.12 19.03
CA LYS A 88 -9.73 3.51 19.41
C LYS A 88 -9.67 3.79 20.92
N LYS A 89 -10.10 2.81 21.74
CA LYS A 89 -10.08 2.93 23.21
C LYS A 89 -8.66 3.14 23.77
N LYS A 90 -7.66 2.46 23.20
CA LYS A 90 -6.26 2.62 23.63
C LYS A 90 -5.65 3.91 23.10
N GLU A 91 -6.11 4.36 21.94
CA GLU A 91 -5.70 5.63 21.36
C GLU A 91 -6.11 6.79 22.27
N ASP A 92 -7.38 6.84 22.68
CA ASP A 92 -7.90 7.92 23.53
C ASP A 92 -7.23 7.95 24.90
N GLN A 93 -6.85 6.80 25.47
CA GLN A 93 -6.13 6.72 26.75
C GLN A 93 -4.67 7.23 26.68
N ASN A 94 -4.08 7.24 25.49
CA ASN A 94 -2.70 7.69 25.29
C ASN A 94 -2.62 9.11 24.71
N ARG A 95 -3.76 9.76 24.45
CA ARG A 95 -3.78 11.18 24.09
C ARG A 95 -3.20 12.03 25.23
N GLY A 96 -2.35 12.98 24.86
CA GLY A 96 -1.71 13.91 25.80
C GLY A 96 -0.40 13.40 26.41
N LYS A 97 0.09 12.20 26.04
CA LYS A 97 1.43 11.75 26.42
C LYS A 97 2.50 12.32 25.47
N PRO A 98 3.73 12.56 25.95
CA PRO A 98 4.86 12.88 25.06
C PRO A 98 5.02 11.74 24.04
N ASN A 99 5.32 12.09 22.78
CA ASN A 99 5.32 11.22 21.59
C ASN A 99 3.94 10.85 21.00
N TRP A 100 2.82 11.22 21.62
CA TRP A 100 1.46 10.92 21.15
C TRP A 100 0.66 12.18 20.76
N GLU A 101 1.31 13.33 20.66
CA GLU A 101 0.67 14.59 20.26
C GLU A 101 0.02 14.49 18.88
N HIS A 102 0.59 13.68 17.98
CA HIS A 102 0.04 13.41 16.66
C HIS A 102 -1.35 12.75 16.69
N LEU A 103 -1.87 12.31 17.84
CA LEU A 103 -3.22 11.77 17.96
C LEU A 103 -4.32 12.83 17.91
N SER A 104 -3.99 14.12 18.08
CA SER A 104 -4.95 15.21 17.88
C SER A 104 -5.15 15.54 16.40
N ASP A 105 -4.15 15.25 15.57
CA ASP A 105 -4.19 15.50 14.13
C ASP A 105 -5.09 14.49 13.41
N GLU A 106 -5.64 14.89 12.26
CA GLU A 106 -6.34 13.98 11.36
C GLU A 106 -5.40 12.88 10.83
N LEU A 107 -5.97 11.77 10.37
CA LEU A 107 -5.20 10.65 9.83
C LEU A 107 -4.31 11.12 8.66
N HIS A 108 -3.00 10.94 8.81
CA HIS A 108 -2.02 11.36 7.82
C HIS A 108 -0.86 10.37 7.73
N VAL A 109 -0.25 10.32 6.55
CA VAL A 109 0.99 9.59 6.32
C VAL A 109 2.14 10.57 6.29
N LEU A 110 3.12 10.33 7.14
CA LEU A 110 4.37 11.08 7.19
C LEU A 110 5.43 10.31 6.40
N LEU A 111 5.94 10.95 5.36
CA LEU A 111 7.02 10.46 4.52
C LEU A 111 8.30 11.17 4.94
N THR A 112 9.36 10.43 5.25
CA THR A 112 10.67 10.99 5.57
C THR A 112 11.72 10.44 4.61
N VAL A 113 12.58 11.30 4.09
CA VAL A 113 13.67 10.91 3.19
C VAL A 113 14.98 11.50 3.68
N ASP A 114 16.00 10.66 3.77
CA ASP A 114 17.37 11.02 4.07
C ASP A 114 18.22 10.91 2.79
N ASP A 115 18.46 12.03 2.11
CA ASP A 115 19.33 12.10 0.94
C ASP A 115 19.78 13.55 0.68
N THR A 116 20.59 13.76 -0.36
CA THR A 116 20.83 15.08 -0.97
C THR A 116 19.53 15.72 -1.45
N GLU A 117 19.44 17.05 -1.40
CA GLU A 117 18.21 17.80 -1.72
C GLU A 117 17.62 17.44 -3.09
N ASN A 118 18.47 17.39 -4.12
CA ASN A 118 18.07 17.05 -5.49
C ASN A 118 17.46 15.64 -5.61
N ARG A 119 18.04 14.65 -4.92
CA ARG A 119 17.55 13.27 -4.93
C ARG A 119 16.34 13.09 -4.03
N ALA A 120 16.35 13.76 -2.88
CA ALA A 120 15.30 13.67 -1.87
C ALA A 120 13.97 14.13 -2.44
N GLN A 121 13.94 15.24 -3.20
CA GLN A 121 12.72 15.72 -3.86
C GLN A 121 12.12 14.69 -4.83
N ILE A 122 12.96 14.04 -5.66
CA ILE A 122 12.50 13.02 -6.63
C ILE A 122 11.94 11.79 -5.91
N LYS A 123 12.66 11.29 -4.90
CA LYS A 123 12.23 10.15 -4.08
C LYS A 123 10.91 10.44 -3.36
N LEU A 124 10.82 11.62 -2.76
CA LEU A 124 9.66 12.07 -2.01
C LEU A 124 8.43 12.20 -2.92
N ALA A 125 8.57 12.89 -4.07
CA ALA A 125 7.50 13.00 -5.06
C ALA A 125 6.98 11.62 -5.50
N ARG A 126 7.90 10.67 -5.73
CA ARG A 126 7.53 9.30 -6.09
C ARG A 126 6.77 8.59 -4.99
N ALA A 127 7.22 8.70 -3.74
CA ALA A 127 6.52 8.12 -2.60
C ALA A 127 5.12 8.72 -2.42
N VAL A 128 4.98 10.03 -2.59
CA VAL A 128 3.70 10.73 -2.52
C VAL A 128 2.73 10.25 -3.58
N GLU A 129 3.17 10.09 -4.83
CA GLU A 129 2.35 9.54 -5.91
C GLU A 129 1.82 8.14 -5.58
N GLU A 130 2.68 7.27 -5.07
CA GLU A 130 2.31 5.90 -4.72
C GLU A 130 1.34 5.86 -3.54
N VAL A 131 1.55 6.68 -2.52
CA VAL A 131 0.60 6.82 -1.41
C VAL A 131 -0.74 7.33 -1.93
N LYS A 132 -0.76 8.39 -2.75
CA LYS A 132 -2.00 8.95 -3.34
C LYS A 132 -2.79 7.90 -4.13
N LYS A 133 -2.13 7.00 -4.87
CA LYS A 133 -2.81 5.88 -5.56
C LYS A 133 -3.49 4.91 -4.59
N LEU A 134 -2.93 4.71 -3.40
CA LEU A 134 -3.52 3.86 -2.35
C LEU A 134 -4.66 4.56 -1.60
N LEU A 135 -4.73 5.89 -1.65
CA LEU A 135 -5.80 6.69 -1.05
C LEU A 135 -7.07 6.74 -1.91
N VAL A 136 -7.04 6.26 -3.15
CA VAL A 136 -8.25 6.13 -3.98
C VAL A 136 -8.84 4.75 -3.75
N PRO A 137 -10.03 4.63 -3.14
CA PRO A 137 -10.70 3.35 -3.04
C PRO A 137 -11.03 2.88 -4.46
N VAL A 138 -10.44 1.78 -4.89
CA VAL A 138 -10.84 1.13 -6.14
C VAL A 138 -12.27 0.64 -5.94
N SER A 139 -13.24 1.33 -6.53
CA SER A 139 -14.62 0.90 -6.56
C SER A 139 -14.67 -0.47 -7.22
N ASN A 140 -14.86 -1.51 -6.42
CA ASN A 140 -15.00 -2.90 -6.88
C ASN A 140 -16.29 -3.06 -7.69
N ILE A 141 -16.28 -2.67 -8.96
CA ILE A 141 -17.32 -3.10 -9.91
C ILE A 141 -16.72 -3.81 -11.15
N GLN A 142 -15.41 -3.74 -11.43
CA GLN A 142 -14.83 -4.49 -12.57
C GLN A 142 -13.38 -4.98 -12.38
N THR A 143 -13.13 -5.88 -11.43
CA THR A 143 -12.05 -6.90 -11.57
C THR A 143 -12.43 -8.24 -10.93
N CYS A 144 -13.72 -8.49 -10.77
CA CYS A 144 -14.24 -9.85 -10.61
C CYS A 144 -13.87 -10.63 -11.88
N PHE A 145 -13.08 -11.71 -11.75
CA PHE A 145 -12.81 -12.74 -12.76
C PHE A 145 -11.87 -12.41 -13.94
N ARG A 146 -10.56 -12.20 -13.75
CA ARG A 146 -9.64 -12.74 -14.80
C ARG A 146 -8.32 -13.34 -14.40
N ASN A 147 -7.63 -12.92 -13.34
CA ASN A 147 -6.27 -13.44 -13.15
C ASN A 147 -6.04 -13.95 -11.73
N GLN A 148 -5.77 -15.26 -11.64
CA GLN A 148 -5.19 -16.06 -10.53
C GLN A 148 -6.17 -16.93 -9.70
N PRO A 149 -6.53 -18.15 -10.15
CA PRO A 149 -6.92 -19.23 -9.24
C PRO A 149 -5.73 -20.21 -9.09
N ILE A 150 -4.63 -19.84 -8.41
CA ILE A 150 -3.53 -20.81 -8.17
C ILE A 150 -3.02 -20.87 -6.73
N VAL A 151 -3.10 -19.82 -5.90
CA VAL A 151 -2.39 -19.84 -4.59
C VAL A 151 -3.27 -20.10 -3.36
N LEU A 152 -4.54 -20.47 -3.53
CA LEU A 152 -5.43 -20.79 -2.40
C LEU A 152 -5.82 -22.28 -2.27
N ALA A 153 -5.10 -23.19 -2.95
CA ALA A 153 -5.42 -24.62 -2.91
C ALA A 153 -4.58 -25.45 -1.92
N CYS A 154 -3.44 -24.95 -1.41
CA CYS A 154 -2.52 -25.80 -0.62
C CYS A 154 -2.68 -25.75 0.90
N SER A 155 -3.58 -24.94 1.48
CA SER A 155 -3.61 -24.76 2.94
C SER A 155 -4.90 -25.14 3.65
N ASN A 156 -5.98 -25.51 2.96
CA ASN A 156 -7.18 -26.00 3.63
C ASN A 156 -7.75 -27.22 2.90
N LYS A 157 -7.33 -28.42 3.32
CA LYS A 157 -8.06 -29.66 3.07
C LYS A 157 -9.40 -29.60 3.80
N ARG A 158 -10.40 -28.99 3.19
CA ARG A 158 -11.84 -29.11 3.48
C ARG A 158 -12.52 -28.13 2.51
N TYR A 159 -13.34 -28.67 1.63
CA TYR A 159 -14.53 -28.10 0.97
C TYR A 159 -14.66 -28.77 -0.39
N ALA A 160 -15.18 -29.99 -0.36
CA ALA A 160 -15.78 -30.62 -1.52
C ALA A 160 -17.13 -29.92 -1.75
N VAL A 161 -17.27 -29.16 -2.84
CA VAL A 161 -18.59 -28.74 -3.33
C VAL A 161 -18.61 -28.89 -4.84
N LYS A 162 -19.60 -29.69 -5.27
CA LYS A 162 -19.86 -30.20 -6.61
C LYS A 162 -20.12 -29.06 -7.60
N PHE A 163 -19.43 -29.07 -8.73
CA PHE A 163 -19.81 -28.31 -9.92
C PHE A 163 -20.92 -29.09 -10.65
N THR A 164 -22.15 -28.63 -10.58
CA THR A 164 -23.22 -29.10 -11.48
C THR A 164 -23.57 -28.00 -12.48
N SER A 165 -23.39 -28.39 -13.74
CA SER A 165 -23.78 -27.75 -14.99
C SER A 165 -25.11 -27.01 -14.95
N SER A 166 -25.14 -25.77 -15.45
CA SER A 166 -26.28 -25.13 -16.15
C SER A 166 -25.85 -23.75 -16.66
N PHE A 167 -25.14 -23.72 -17.80
CA PHE A 167 -25.05 -22.52 -18.63
C PHE A 167 -26.22 -22.58 -19.63
N LEU A 168 -27.32 -21.94 -19.27
CA LEU A 168 -28.40 -21.59 -20.17
C LEU A 168 -28.23 -20.10 -20.48
N ILE A 169 -28.16 -19.72 -21.77
CA ILE A 169 -28.88 -18.58 -22.38
C ILE A 169 -28.38 -18.36 -23.82
N LEU A 170 -29.31 -18.67 -24.74
CA LEU A 170 -29.65 -18.06 -26.02
C LEU A 170 -28.54 -17.59 -27.00
N ALA A 171 -28.48 -18.29 -28.14
CA ALA A 171 -28.28 -17.64 -29.44
C ALA A 171 -29.57 -17.84 -30.27
N THR A 172 -30.34 -16.77 -30.40
CA THR A 172 -31.52 -16.66 -31.26
C THR A 172 -31.15 -16.07 -32.62
N MET A 173 -31.61 -16.73 -33.70
CA MET A 173 -31.84 -16.24 -35.08
C MET A 173 -30.61 -15.73 -35.86
N ARG A 174 -30.39 -16.06 -37.14
CA ARG A 174 -31.28 -16.03 -38.32
C ARG A 174 -30.41 -16.40 -39.56
N PRO A 175 -30.96 -16.44 -40.80
CA PRO A 175 -32.05 -17.25 -41.34
C PRO A 175 -31.57 -18.59 -41.93
#